data_AF-A0A2V9SDF0-F1
#
_entry.id   AF-A0A2V9SDF0-F1
#
_cell.length_a   1.000
_cell.length_b   1.000
_cell.length_c   1.000
_cell.angle_alpha   90.00
_cell.angle_beta   90.00
_cell.angle_gamma   90.00
#
_symmetry.space_group_name_H-M   'P 1'
#
loop_
_entity.id
_entity.type
_entity.pdbx_description
1 polymer ?
#
loop_
_entity_poly.entity_id
_entity_poly.type
_entity_poly.pdbx_seq_one_letter_code
_entity_poly.pdbx_strand_id
1 'polypeptide(L)'
;MLHWRRRFGAAQTNYSVVELGELGGTAGSANGINERGWITGTDNLPGNLTTAATLWVNGSTVPLGNLGGPNSAVAWPVKSNNGVIVGISETADADPLGEYFSCYPFFATGVPTGQICKGFRWQNGQMTPLPPF
;
A
#
# COMPACT_ATOMS: atom_id res chain seq x y z
N MET A 1 -17.18 -10.14 60.91
CA MET A 1 -16.62 -8.99 60.16
C MET A 1 -15.96 -9.48 58.89
N LEU A 2 -16.44 -8.96 57.76
CA LEU A 2 -15.85 -8.81 56.42
C LEU A 2 -15.05 -9.97 55.80
N HIS A 3 -15.71 -10.65 54.85
CA HIS A 3 -15.08 -11.32 53.71
C HIS A 3 -14.62 -10.26 52.68
N TRP A 4 -13.38 -10.38 52.19
CA TRP A 4 -12.97 -9.74 50.93
C TRP A 4 -12.33 -10.80 50.02
N ARG A 5 -12.99 -11.10 48.90
CA ARG A 5 -12.31 -11.64 47.72
C ARG A 5 -12.55 -10.67 46.57
N ARG A 6 -11.59 -9.78 46.34
CA ARG A 6 -11.49 -9.10 45.03
C ARG A 6 -10.87 -10.10 44.07
N ARG A 7 -11.67 -10.63 43.14
CA ARG A 7 -11.14 -11.22 41.91
C ARG A 7 -10.88 -10.07 40.95
N PHE A 8 -9.60 -9.79 40.68
CA PHE A 8 -9.22 -9.01 39.52
C PHE A 8 -9.17 -9.98 38.34
N GLY A 9 -10.25 -10.03 37.55
CA GLY A 9 -10.20 -10.64 36.22
C GLY A 9 -9.52 -9.64 35.28
N ALA A 10 -8.41 -10.04 34.66
CA ALA A 10 -7.86 -9.27 33.54
C ALA A 10 -8.93 -9.18 32.43
N ALA A 11 -9.15 -7.99 31.89
CA ALA A 11 -10.02 -7.82 30.73
C ALA A 11 -9.40 -8.59 29.55
N GLN A 12 -10.15 -9.54 29.00
CA GLN A 12 -9.75 -10.26 27.79
C GLN A 12 -9.88 -9.30 26.61
N THR A 13 -8.76 -8.93 26.00
CA THR A 13 -8.77 -8.12 24.78
C THR A 13 -9.42 -8.94 23.67
N ASN A 14 -10.61 -8.55 23.25
CA ASN A 14 -11.22 -9.07 22.04
C ASN A 14 -10.56 -8.37 20.85
N TYR A 15 -9.88 -9.13 19.99
CA TYR A 15 -9.38 -8.64 18.71
C TYR A 15 -10.25 -9.18 17.59
N SER A 16 -10.39 -8.40 16.53
CA SER A 16 -11.00 -8.83 15.26
C SER A 16 -9.90 -9.09 14.25
N VAL A 17 -9.90 -10.28 13.65
CA VAL A 17 -9.10 -10.56 12.45
C VAL A 17 -9.97 -10.28 11.24
N VAL A 18 -9.45 -9.49 10.31
CA VAL A 18 -10.16 -9.12 9.08
C VAL A 18 -9.25 -9.46 7.92
N GLU A 19 -9.79 -10.22 6.96
CA GLU A 19 -9.13 -10.40 5.68
C GLU A 19 -9.28 -9.13 4.84
N LEU A 20 -8.18 -8.74 4.19
CA LEU A 20 -8.18 -7.63 3.26
C LEU A 20 -8.60 -8.15 1.88
N GLY A 21 -9.48 -7.42 1.20
CA GLY A 21 -9.92 -7.82 -0.14
C GLY A 21 -8.83 -7.63 -1.19
N GLU A 22 -8.92 -8.38 -2.29
CA GLU A 22 -7.94 -8.35 -3.37
C GLU A 22 -8.42 -7.53 -4.58
N LEU A 23 -7.50 -7.12 -5.46
CA LEU A 23 -7.77 -6.50 -6.77
C LEU A 23 -7.92 -7.53 -7.91
N GLY A 24 -7.91 -8.82 -7.57
CA GLY A 24 -8.08 -9.93 -8.52
C GLY A 24 -6.77 -10.60 -8.97
N GLY A 25 -5.63 -10.21 -8.40
CA GLY A 25 -4.40 -11.00 -8.42
C GLY A 25 -4.40 -12.10 -7.35
N THR A 26 -3.25 -12.74 -7.15
CA THR A 26 -3.08 -13.85 -6.18
C THR A 26 -2.09 -13.55 -5.07
N ALA A 27 -1.57 -12.33 -5.01
CA ALA A 27 -0.61 -11.93 -3.99
C ALA A 27 -0.66 -10.42 -3.76
N GLY A 28 -0.54 -10.02 -2.51
CA GLY A 28 -0.46 -8.63 -2.08
C GLY A 28 0.28 -8.53 -0.74
N SER A 29 0.63 -7.30 -0.36
CA SER A 29 1.25 -7.00 0.93
C SER A 29 0.69 -5.72 1.49
N ALA A 30 0.19 -5.79 2.72
CA ALA A 30 -0.16 -4.63 3.53
C ALA A 30 1.08 -4.16 4.31
N ASN A 31 1.53 -2.93 4.06
CA ASN A 31 2.81 -2.43 4.56
C ASN A 31 2.64 -1.40 5.69
N GLY A 32 1.47 -0.76 5.81
CA GLY A 32 1.22 0.24 6.84
C GLY A 32 -0.25 0.32 7.21
N ILE A 33 -0.52 0.68 8.47
CA ILE A 33 -1.84 1.03 9.00
C ILE A 33 -1.73 2.32 9.81
N ASN A 34 -2.64 3.27 9.59
CA ASN A 34 -2.71 4.54 10.33
C ASN A 34 -3.76 4.49 11.47
N GLU A 35 -3.90 5.58 12.23
CA GLU A 35 -4.85 5.65 13.37
C GLU A 35 -6.31 5.72 12.93
N ARG A 36 -6.57 5.98 11.65
CA ARG A 36 -7.92 5.92 11.05
C ARG A 36 -8.30 4.51 10.62
N GLY A 37 -7.41 3.52 10.79
CA GLY A 37 -7.59 2.17 10.28
C GLY A 37 -7.44 2.04 8.77
N TRP A 38 -6.87 3.03 8.09
CA TRP A 38 -6.52 2.91 6.68
C TRP A 38 -5.26 2.07 6.57
N ILE A 39 -5.33 1.05 5.72
CA ILE A 39 -4.22 0.14 5.46
C ILE A 39 -3.74 0.41 4.05
N THR A 40 -2.43 0.49 3.86
CA THR A 40 -1.83 0.77 2.55
C THR A 40 -0.77 -0.26 2.21
N GLY A 41 -0.60 -0.52 0.93
CA GLY A 41 0.39 -1.47 0.47
C GLY A 41 0.37 -1.65 -1.04
N THR A 42 0.54 -2.89 -1.46
CA THR A 42 0.54 -3.30 -2.86
C THR A 42 -0.33 -4.53 -3.03
N ASP A 43 -0.98 -4.64 -4.18
CA ASP A 43 -1.71 -5.84 -4.54
C ASP A 43 -1.52 -6.13 -6.03
N ASN A 44 -1.50 -7.41 -6.39
CA ASN A 44 -1.38 -7.82 -7.78
C ASN A 44 -2.69 -7.55 -8.52
N LEU A 45 -2.56 -7.08 -9.75
CA LEU A 45 -3.66 -7.00 -10.68
C LEU A 45 -3.92 -8.37 -11.34
N PRO A 46 -5.10 -8.56 -11.99
CA PRO A 46 -5.42 -9.80 -12.69
C PRO A 46 -4.30 -10.23 -13.65
N GLY A 47 -3.95 -11.52 -13.60
CA GLY A 47 -2.84 -12.09 -14.38
C GLY A 47 -1.47 -12.02 -13.69
N ASN A 48 -1.35 -11.36 -12.52
CA ASN A 48 -0.12 -11.33 -11.70
C ASN A 48 1.13 -10.76 -12.40
N LEU A 49 0.93 -9.96 -13.46
CA LEU A 49 2.03 -9.34 -14.20
C LEU A 49 2.30 -7.89 -13.79
N THR A 50 1.41 -7.28 -13.01
CA THR A 50 1.51 -5.90 -12.58
C THR A 50 0.94 -5.73 -11.19
N THR A 51 1.36 -4.68 -10.49
CA THR A 51 0.91 -4.35 -9.14
C THR A 51 0.29 -2.96 -9.09
N ALA A 52 -0.63 -2.78 -8.16
CA ALA A 52 -1.18 -1.47 -7.84
C ALA A 52 -0.94 -1.10 -6.37
N ALA A 53 -0.55 0.15 -6.14
CA ALA A 53 -0.63 0.79 -4.85
C ALA A 53 -2.09 0.72 -4.38
N THR A 54 -2.31 0.14 -3.21
CA THR A 54 -3.64 -0.23 -2.76
C THR A 54 -3.93 0.37 -1.39
N LEU A 55 -5.15 0.87 -1.22
CA LEU A 55 -5.72 1.33 0.04
C LEU A 55 -6.88 0.42 0.42
N TRP A 56 -6.78 -0.20 1.60
CA TRP A 56 -7.92 -0.86 2.22
C TRP A 56 -8.53 0.07 3.26
N VAL A 57 -9.80 0.39 3.08
CA VAL A 57 -10.55 1.34 3.92
C VAL A 57 -12.01 0.91 4.02
N ASN A 58 -12.54 0.82 5.25
CA ASN A 58 -13.94 0.48 5.51
C ASN A 58 -14.42 -0.79 4.77
N GLY A 59 -13.57 -1.82 4.72
CA GLY A 59 -13.87 -3.08 4.01
C GLY A 59 -13.80 -3.01 2.48
N SER A 60 -13.42 -1.86 1.92
CA SER A 60 -13.21 -1.68 0.48
C SER A 60 -11.73 -1.75 0.11
N THR A 61 -11.43 -2.36 -1.03
CA THR A 61 -10.10 -2.35 -1.66
C THR A 61 -10.09 -1.31 -2.77
N VAL A 62 -9.25 -0.30 -2.63
CA VAL A 62 -9.20 0.86 -3.53
C VAL A 62 -7.83 0.90 -4.21
N PRO A 63 -7.75 0.68 -5.53
CA PRO A 63 -6.52 0.94 -6.27
C PRO A 63 -6.27 2.45 -6.30
N LEU A 64 -5.04 2.88 -5.98
CA LEU A 64 -4.67 4.29 -5.94
C LEU A 64 -4.32 4.86 -7.33
N GLY A 65 -4.17 3.98 -8.33
CA GLY A 65 -3.76 4.31 -9.68
C GLY A 65 -2.25 4.23 -9.89
N ASN A 66 -1.78 4.86 -10.96
CA ASN A 66 -0.36 4.97 -11.33
C ASN A 66 -0.12 6.33 -12.02
N LEU A 67 1.14 6.63 -12.32
CA LEU A 67 1.58 7.82 -13.04
C LEU A 67 1.62 7.61 -14.56
N GLY A 68 0.85 6.65 -15.09
CA GLY A 68 0.78 6.29 -16.50
C GLY A 68 1.58 5.05 -16.89
N GLY A 69 2.43 4.54 -16.00
CA GLY A 69 3.13 3.25 -16.19
C GLY A 69 2.33 2.07 -15.64
N PRO A 70 2.83 0.83 -15.80
CA PRO A 70 2.09 -0.38 -15.44
C PRO A 70 2.07 -0.67 -13.94
N ASN A 71 3.04 -0.21 -13.14
CA ASN A 71 3.11 -0.54 -11.72
C ASN A 71 3.08 0.67 -10.76
N SER A 72 2.51 0.44 -9.58
CA SER A 72 2.65 1.31 -8.42
C SER A 72 2.62 0.52 -7.11
N ALA A 73 3.20 1.09 -6.04
CA ALA A 73 3.18 0.48 -4.70
C ALA A 73 3.31 1.52 -3.59
N VAL A 74 2.67 1.26 -2.44
CA VAL A 74 3.07 1.84 -1.15
C VAL A 74 4.05 0.86 -0.49
N ALA A 75 5.33 0.93 -0.88
CA ALA A 75 6.33 -0.08 -0.51
C ALA A 75 6.83 0.01 0.95
N TRP A 76 6.56 1.12 1.63
CA TRP A 76 7.04 1.39 2.98
C TRP A 76 5.89 1.53 3.99
N PRO A 77 6.16 1.44 5.31
CA PRO A 77 5.15 1.66 6.35
C PRO A 77 4.77 3.14 6.46
N VAL A 78 4.06 3.64 5.46
CA VAL A 78 3.56 5.01 5.40
C VAL A 78 2.31 5.11 6.27
N LYS A 79 2.37 5.94 7.31
CA LYS A 79 1.27 6.11 8.28
C LYS A 79 0.91 7.58 8.38
N SER A 80 -0.05 8.00 7.57
CA SER A 80 -0.52 9.38 7.58
C SER A 80 -1.97 9.47 8.00
N ASN A 81 -2.26 10.32 8.99
CA ASN A 81 -3.62 10.61 9.46
C ASN A 81 -4.21 11.87 8.82
N ASN A 82 -3.61 12.44 7.77
CA ASN A 82 -4.16 13.62 7.07
C ASN A 82 -4.74 13.29 5.69
N GLY A 83 -4.85 11.99 5.36
CA GLY A 83 -5.39 11.51 4.08
C GLY A 83 -4.39 11.55 2.91
N VAL A 84 -3.13 11.87 3.17
CA VAL A 84 -2.05 11.76 2.17
C VAL A 84 -1.44 10.37 2.22
N ILE A 85 -1.27 9.74 1.05
CA ILE A 85 -0.54 8.49 0.88
C ILE A 85 0.64 8.77 -0.05
N VAL A 86 1.81 8.21 0.25
CA VAL A 86 2.99 8.32 -0.61
C VAL A 86 3.52 6.94 -0.95
N GLY A 87 4.17 6.83 -2.09
CA GLY A 87 4.71 5.58 -2.58
C GLY A 87 5.53 5.81 -3.84
N ILE A 88 5.71 4.74 -4.62
CA ILE A 88 6.39 4.76 -5.91
C ILE A 88 5.43 4.33 -7.02
N SER A 89 5.61 4.89 -8.20
CA SER A 89 4.87 4.52 -9.40
C SER A 89 5.75 4.69 -10.63
N GLU A 90 5.56 3.79 -11.58
CA GLU A 90 6.05 3.97 -12.93
C GLU A 90 5.24 5.03 -13.65
N THR A 91 5.93 5.81 -14.46
CA THR A 91 5.35 6.78 -15.40
C THR A 91 5.18 6.15 -16.78
N ALA A 92 4.53 6.85 -17.70
CA ALA A 92 4.42 6.40 -19.09
C ALA A 92 5.76 6.51 -19.88
N ASP A 93 6.73 7.27 -19.37
CA ASP A 93 7.97 7.56 -20.06
C ASP A 93 8.98 6.41 -19.89
N ALA A 94 9.66 6.05 -20.98
CA ALA A 94 10.75 5.08 -20.93
C ALA A 94 11.95 5.65 -20.17
N ASP A 95 12.59 4.82 -19.35
CA ASP A 95 13.86 5.13 -18.74
C ASP A 95 14.97 5.08 -19.80
N PRO A 96 15.60 6.23 -20.14
CA PRO A 96 16.61 6.28 -21.19
C PRO A 96 17.92 5.58 -20.82
N LEU A 97 18.16 5.31 -19.52
CA LEU A 97 19.39 4.71 -19.02
C LEU A 97 19.23 3.20 -18.73
N GLY A 98 17.99 2.70 -18.72
CA GLY A 98 17.70 1.28 -18.48
C GLY A 98 18.19 0.81 -17.10
N GLU A 99 18.00 1.65 -16.09
CA GLU A 99 18.56 1.46 -14.77
C GLU A 99 17.72 0.50 -13.90
N TYR A 100 18.36 -0.57 -13.45
CA TYR A 100 17.70 -1.62 -12.67
C TYR A 100 17.47 -1.25 -11.20
N PHE A 101 18.07 -0.17 -10.70
CA PHE A 101 18.04 0.17 -9.27
C PHE A 101 16.84 1.02 -8.84
N SER A 102 15.97 1.43 -9.78
CA SER A 102 14.85 2.32 -9.49
C SER A 102 13.65 1.56 -8.87
N CYS A 103 12.62 1.26 -9.66
CA CYS A 103 11.36 0.64 -9.22
C CYS A 103 11.41 -0.90 -9.22
N TYR A 104 12.30 -1.49 -10.01
CA TYR A 104 12.37 -2.93 -10.25
C TYR A 104 12.42 -3.79 -8.97
N PRO A 105 13.22 -3.46 -7.94
CA PRO A 105 13.28 -4.29 -6.73
C PRO A 105 12.00 -4.30 -5.89
N PHE A 106 11.02 -3.45 -6.22
CA PHE A 106 9.86 -3.16 -5.38
C PHE A 106 8.53 -3.63 -5.97
N PHE A 107 8.52 -4.25 -7.16
CA PHE A 107 7.31 -4.75 -7.81
C PHE A 107 7.32 -6.28 -7.99
N ALA A 108 6.12 -6.87 -7.98
CA ALA A 108 5.92 -8.31 -7.85
C ALA A 108 6.48 -9.15 -9.02
N THR A 109 6.66 -8.57 -10.20
CA THR A 109 7.11 -9.34 -11.37
C THR A 109 8.61 -9.52 -11.48
N GLY A 110 9.43 -8.77 -10.74
CA GLY A 110 10.88 -8.87 -10.88
C GLY A 110 11.34 -8.85 -12.35
N VAL A 111 10.60 -8.19 -13.24
CA VAL A 111 10.97 -7.92 -14.63
C VAL A 111 10.96 -6.40 -14.76
N PRO A 112 12.07 -5.77 -15.17
CA PRO A 112 12.10 -4.32 -15.32
C PRO A 112 11.24 -3.99 -16.53
N THR A 113 10.29 -3.10 -16.31
CA THR A 113 9.42 -2.62 -17.38
C THR A 113 10.13 -1.63 -18.28
N GLY A 114 11.20 -1.00 -17.79
CA GLY A 114 11.96 0.04 -18.48
C GLY A 114 11.25 1.40 -18.46
N GLN A 115 10.35 1.65 -17.51
CA GLN A 115 9.73 2.97 -17.31
C GLN A 115 10.44 3.77 -16.21
N ILE A 116 10.40 5.10 -16.35
CA ILE A 116 10.84 6.02 -15.30
C ILE A 116 9.98 5.80 -14.05
N CYS A 117 10.67 5.66 -12.92
CA CYS A 117 10.08 5.52 -11.59
C CYS A 117 10.04 6.88 -10.90
N LYS A 118 8.90 7.25 -10.31
CA LYS A 118 8.79 8.45 -9.47
C LYS A 118 8.12 8.13 -8.14
N GLY A 119 8.51 8.89 -7.12
CA GLY A 119 7.68 9.02 -5.93
C GLY A 119 6.33 9.64 -6.31
N PHE A 120 5.25 9.21 -5.68
CA PHE A 120 3.94 9.85 -5.83
C PHE A 120 3.41 10.34 -4.50
N ARG A 121 2.52 11.32 -4.60
CA ARG A 121 1.58 11.73 -3.56
C ARG A 121 0.17 11.44 -4.04
N TRP A 122 -0.58 10.69 -3.25
CA TRP A 122 -2.00 10.48 -3.47
C TRP A 122 -2.81 11.21 -2.40
N GLN A 123 -3.84 11.94 -2.84
CA GLN A 123 -4.82 12.55 -1.95
C GLN A 123 -6.13 12.76 -2.71
N ASN A 124 -7.26 12.47 -2.06
CA ASN A 124 -8.60 12.74 -2.60
C ASN A 124 -8.83 12.15 -4.00
N GLY A 125 -8.36 10.92 -4.24
CA GLY A 125 -8.55 10.23 -5.52
C GLY A 125 -7.54 10.61 -6.60
N GLN A 126 -6.59 11.50 -6.32
CA GLN A 126 -5.61 11.94 -7.31
C GLN A 126 -4.20 11.53 -6.91
N MET A 127 -3.52 10.82 -7.82
CA MET A 127 -2.08 10.56 -7.75
C MET A 127 -1.33 11.66 -8.53
N THR A 128 -0.37 12.30 -7.88
CA THR A 128 0.50 13.31 -8.48
C THR A 128 1.96 12.92 -8.30
N PRO A 129 2.83 13.12 -9.30
CA PRO A 129 4.26 12.84 -9.16
C PRO A 129 4.87 13.81 -8.15
N LEU A 130 5.77 13.29 -7.31
CA LEU A 130 6.65 14.12 -6.51
C LEU A 130 7.77 14.66 -7.40
N PRO A 131 8.17 15.93 -7.23
CA PRO A 131 9.30 16.49 -7.97
C PRO A 131 10.60 15.77 -7.58
N PRO A 132 11.58 15.69 -8.51
CA PRO A 132 12.94 15.37 -8.11
C PRO A 132 13.46 16.43 -7.11
N PHE A 133 14.36 16.02 -6.24
CA PHE A 133 15.00 16.89 -5.25
C PHE A 133 15.98 17.88 -5.89
#